data_AF-A0A6C2YJ38-F1
#
_entry.id   AF-A0A6C2YJ38-F1
#
_cell.length_a   1.000
_cell.length_b   1.000
_cell.length_c   1.000
_cell.angle_alpha   90.00
_cell.angle_beta   90.00
_cell.angle_gamma   90.00
#
_symmetry.space_group_name_H-M   'P 1'
#
loop_
_entity.id
_entity.type
_entity.pdbx_description
1 polymer ?
#
loop_
_entity_poly.entity_id
_entity_poly.type
_entity_poly.pdbx_seq_one_letter_code
_entity_poly.pdbx_strand_id
1 'polypeptide(L)'
;MKQRLFLVAALLFGFVSLTNAAAPTKAQQQAKEALQQLGEFVGEWSGSGQLEGSAVKNSVWKESMAWGWRFNKQGDFWLGVDITDNKYFTKGDLKYLPAKKQYELTMTTPDKKQQVFVGELKKGVLEVVATDATTKDKLRLTMSTNNEGARLVYALATQPKGRGIFRKTLSVAHNKEGESIAAGGKKNECVVTGGLGTMAVSFQGKTYYVCCSGCRDAFNEEPAKFVKEFEEKQKKK
;
A
#
# COMPACT_ATOMS: atom_id res chain seq x y z
N MET A 1 71.68 -5.60 27.47
CA MET A 1 70.85 -4.42 27.13
C MET A 1 69.80 -4.79 26.10
N LYS A 2 68.66 -4.09 26.10
CA LYS A 2 67.49 -4.25 25.21
C LYS A 2 67.09 -2.83 24.69
N GLN A 3 66.32 -2.62 23.62
CA GLN A 3 65.57 -3.58 22.79
C GLN A 3 65.38 -3.07 21.33
N ARG A 4 65.64 -3.95 20.35
CA ARG A 4 64.96 -4.13 19.04
C ARG A 4 64.49 -2.91 18.22
N LEU A 5 64.98 -2.91 16.97
CA LEU A 5 64.37 -2.42 15.72
C LEU A 5 62.82 -2.28 15.77
N PHE A 6 62.31 -1.07 15.51
CA PHE A 6 60.88 -0.83 15.30
C PHE A 6 60.51 -1.05 13.82
N LEU A 7 59.70 -2.07 13.56
CA LEU A 7 59.01 -2.25 12.28
C LEU A 7 57.70 -1.45 12.31
N VAL A 8 57.56 -0.50 11.39
CA VAL A 8 56.31 0.24 11.18
C VAL A 8 55.35 -0.65 10.39
N ALA A 9 54.34 -1.19 11.07
CA ALA A 9 53.24 -1.91 10.42
C ALA A 9 52.17 -0.91 9.95
N ALA A 10 52.08 -0.70 8.65
CA ALA A 10 51.04 0.15 8.05
C ALA A 10 49.67 -0.56 8.09
N LEU A 11 48.81 -0.17 9.04
CA LEU A 11 47.41 -0.59 9.05
C LEU A 11 46.61 0.23 8.03
N LEU A 12 46.39 -0.36 6.85
CA LEU A 12 45.42 0.11 5.87
C LEU A 12 44.00 -0.06 6.45
N PHE A 13 43.49 0.97 7.13
CA PHE A 13 42.07 1.09 7.42
C PHE A 13 41.31 1.28 6.10
N GLY A 14 40.72 0.20 5.59
CA GLY A 14 39.76 0.27 4.50
C GLY A 14 38.55 1.07 4.95
N PHE A 15 38.40 2.29 4.43
CA PHE A 15 37.15 3.05 4.56
C PHE A 15 36.04 2.28 3.83
N VAL A 16 35.21 1.58 4.60
CA VAL A 16 33.92 1.11 4.12
C VAL A 16 33.08 2.35 3.87
N SER A 17 32.94 2.72 2.60
CA SER A 17 32.05 3.79 2.16
C SER A 17 30.60 3.42 2.48
N LEU A 18 30.14 3.79 3.67
CA LEU A 18 28.72 3.81 4.02
C LEU A 18 28.02 4.69 2.98
N THR A 19 27.21 4.06 2.13
CA THR A 19 26.37 4.74 1.17
C THR A 19 25.38 5.62 1.93
N ASN A 20 25.61 6.92 1.89
CA ASN A 20 24.89 7.89 2.71
C ASN A 20 23.47 8.13 2.15
N ALA A 21 22.58 7.17 2.38
CA ALA A 21 21.15 7.31 2.08
C ALA A 21 20.62 8.53 2.85
N ALA A 22 20.17 9.54 2.11
CA ALA A 22 19.69 10.78 2.70
C ALA A 22 18.49 10.53 3.64
N ALA A 23 18.49 11.21 4.79
CA ALA A 23 17.38 11.11 5.74
C ALA A 23 16.06 11.57 5.09
N PRO A 24 14.93 10.91 5.37
CA PRO A 24 13.65 11.27 4.75
C PRO A 24 13.22 12.68 5.14
N THR A 25 12.74 13.44 4.15
CA THR A 25 12.21 14.79 4.36
C THR A 25 10.94 14.76 5.22
N LYS A 26 10.60 15.90 5.83
CA LYS A 26 9.33 16.07 6.57
C LYS A 26 8.10 15.73 5.72
N ALA A 27 8.12 16.05 4.42
CA ALA A 27 7.05 15.72 3.49
C ALA A 27 6.93 14.20 3.25
N GLN A 28 8.05 13.50 3.10
CA GLN A 28 8.09 12.04 3.05
C GLN A 28 7.60 11.44 4.38
N GLN A 29 8.03 11.93 5.53
CA GLN A 29 7.52 11.41 6.82
C GLN A 29 6.00 11.54 6.93
N GLN A 30 5.44 12.71 6.60
CA GLN A 30 3.98 12.93 6.59
C GLN A 30 3.25 12.03 5.59
N ALA A 31 3.81 11.81 4.40
CA ALA A 31 3.23 10.90 3.41
C ALA A 31 3.27 9.43 3.88
N LYS A 32 4.32 9.01 4.58
CA LYS A 32 4.44 7.66 5.16
C LYS A 32 3.38 7.44 6.23
N GLU A 33 3.28 8.37 7.19
CA GLU A 33 2.32 8.33 8.29
C GLU A 33 0.86 8.33 7.79
N ALA A 34 0.56 9.07 6.72
CA ALA A 34 -0.75 9.07 6.09
C ALA A 34 -1.05 7.75 5.37
N LEU A 35 -0.15 7.27 4.52
CA LEU A 35 -0.35 6.00 3.79
C LEU A 35 -0.38 4.77 4.73
N GLN A 36 0.32 4.81 5.87
CA GLN A 36 0.25 3.74 6.88
C GLN A 36 -1.14 3.59 7.52
N GLN A 37 -1.99 4.63 7.53
CA GLN A 37 -3.39 4.52 7.98
C GLN A 37 -4.25 3.65 7.05
N LEU A 38 -3.78 3.39 5.82
CA LEU A 38 -4.39 2.47 4.86
C LEU A 38 -3.68 1.11 4.84
N GLY A 39 -2.86 0.81 5.86
CA GLY A 39 -2.10 -0.44 5.95
C GLY A 39 -2.96 -1.72 5.90
N GLU A 40 -4.22 -1.67 6.34
CA GLU A 40 -5.14 -2.81 6.22
C GLU A 40 -5.47 -3.16 4.76
N PHE A 41 -5.41 -2.19 3.83
CA PHE A 41 -5.68 -2.43 2.41
C PHE A 41 -4.59 -3.30 1.78
N VAL A 42 -3.35 -3.24 2.30
CA VAL A 42 -2.21 -4.00 1.77
C VAL A 42 -2.45 -5.50 1.90
N GLY A 43 -2.25 -6.21 0.78
CA GLY A 43 -2.50 -7.65 0.66
C GLY A 43 -3.13 -8.01 -0.69
N GLU A 44 -3.34 -9.31 -0.87
CA GLU A 44 -4.06 -9.90 -2.00
C GLU A 44 -5.53 -10.12 -1.62
N TRP A 45 -6.43 -9.93 -2.57
CA TRP A 45 -7.87 -9.92 -2.36
C TRP A 45 -8.58 -10.56 -3.55
N SER A 46 -9.59 -11.38 -3.28
CA SER A 46 -10.53 -11.86 -4.31
C SER A 46 -11.97 -11.70 -3.88
N GLY A 47 -12.82 -11.44 -4.86
CA GLY A 47 -14.15 -10.91 -4.61
C GLY A 47 -15.06 -10.94 -5.81
N SER A 48 -16.13 -10.18 -5.70
CA SER A 48 -17.05 -9.97 -6.81
C SER A 48 -17.63 -8.57 -6.78
N GLY A 49 -17.81 -8.01 -7.97
CA GLY A 49 -18.46 -6.75 -8.20
C GLY A 49 -19.86 -6.95 -8.77
N GLN A 50 -20.72 -5.95 -8.56
CA GLN A 50 -22.05 -5.85 -9.17
C GLN A 50 -22.32 -4.40 -9.61
N LEU A 51 -23.13 -4.24 -10.66
CA LEU A 51 -23.64 -2.93 -11.04
C LEU A 51 -24.91 -2.61 -10.25
N GLU A 52 -25.08 -1.34 -9.91
CA GLU A 52 -26.09 -0.86 -8.99
C GLU A 52 -27.12 -0.01 -9.75
N GLY A 53 -28.41 -0.36 -9.60
CA GLY A 53 -29.51 0.34 -10.24
C GLY A 53 -30.68 -0.57 -10.59
N SER A 54 -31.91 -0.03 -10.53
CA SER A 54 -33.17 -0.78 -10.66
C SER A 54 -33.40 -1.46 -12.02
N ALA A 55 -32.62 -1.13 -13.05
CA ALA A 55 -32.72 -1.69 -14.39
C ALA A 55 -31.71 -2.82 -14.68
N VAL A 56 -30.78 -3.11 -13.76
CA VAL A 56 -29.65 -4.01 -14.05
C VAL A 56 -29.87 -5.39 -13.44
N LYS A 57 -30.16 -6.38 -14.29
CA LYS A 57 -30.21 -7.81 -13.91
C LYS A 57 -28.85 -8.46 -14.21
N ASN A 58 -28.44 -9.40 -13.34
CA ASN A 58 -27.31 -10.33 -13.55
C ASN A 58 -25.95 -9.67 -13.91
N SER A 59 -25.60 -8.56 -13.26
CA SER A 59 -24.40 -7.77 -13.53
C SER A 59 -23.17 -8.11 -12.67
N VAL A 60 -23.07 -9.36 -12.22
CA VAL A 60 -21.97 -9.80 -11.35
C VAL A 60 -20.71 -10.14 -12.16
N TRP A 61 -19.54 -9.72 -11.68
CA TRP A 61 -18.23 -10.19 -12.17
C TRP A 61 -17.35 -10.63 -11.00
N LYS A 62 -16.37 -11.50 -11.26
CA LYS A 62 -15.29 -11.81 -10.32
C LYS A 62 -14.15 -10.82 -10.49
N GLU A 63 -13.49 -10.47 -9.41
CA GLU A 63 -12.37 -9.54 -9.41
C GLU A 63 -11.34 -10.00 -8.38
N SER A 64 -10.06 -9.81 -8.71
CA SER A 64 -8.96 -9.89 -7.75
C SER A 64 -8.17 -8.59 -7.78
N MET A 65 -7.67 -8.16 -6.62
CA MET A 65 -6.77 -7.02 -6.51
C MET A 65 -5.62 -7.29 -5.56
N ALA A 66 -4.45 -6.73 -5.88
CA ALA A 66 -3.26 -6.79 -5.04
C ALA A 66 -2.83 -5.36 -4.69
N TRP A 67 -2.94 -5.00 -3.42
CA TRP A 67 -2.45 -3.73 -2.88
C TRP A 67 -1.05 -3.91 -2.28
N GLY A 68 -0.11 -3.06 -2.66
CA GLY A 68 1.27 -3.15 -2.18
C GLY A 68 1.98 -1.80 -2.16
N TRP A 69 2.98 -1.68 -1.29
CA TRP A 69 3.89 -0.53 -1.32
C TRP A 69 4.76 -0.58 -2.59
N ARG A 70 4.84 0.56 -3.27
CA ARG A 70 5.73 0.81 -4.42
C ARG A 70 6.73 1.88 -4.01
N PHE A 71 7.97 1.73 -4.48
CA PHE A 71 9.11 2.60 -4.15
C PHE A 71 9.88 2.93 -5.45
N ASN A 72 10.55 4.09 -5.50
CA ASN A 72 11.48 4.41 -6.58
C ASN A 72 12.88 4.78 -6.05
N LYS A 73 13.86 4.91 -6.97
CA LYS A 73 15.26 5.24 -6.64
C LYS A 73 15.44 6.67 -6.12
N GLN A 74 14.42 7.51 -6.27
CA GLN A 74 14.38 8.89 -5.79
C GLN A 74 13.90 8.99 -4.33
N GLY A 75 13.47 7.87 -3.73
CA GLY A 75 12.93 7.83 -2.37
C GLY A 75 11.45 8.23 -2.29
N ASP A 76 10.75 8.33 -3.41
CA ASP A 76 9.28 8.38 -3.41
C ASP A 76 8.73 6.98 -3.13
N PHE A 77 7.56 6.97 -2.50
CA PHE A 77 6.79 5.76 -2.26
C PHE A 77 5.30 6.06 -2.31
N TRP A 78 4.52 5.04 -2.61
CA TRP A 78 3.07 5.13 -2.74
C TRP A 78 2.44 3.76 -2.55
N LEU A 79 1.12 3.69 -2.36
CA LEU A 79 0.39 2.44 -2.40
C LEU A 79 -0.08 2.18 -3.83
N GLY A 80 0.41 1.13 -4.45
CA GLY A 80 -0.10 0.65 -5.73
C GLY A 80 -1.22 -0.37 -5.53
N VAL A 81 -2.15 -0.42 -6.47
CA VAL A 81 -3.08 -1.53 -6.64
C VAL A 81 -3.01 -2.04 -8.06
N ASP A 82 -2.94 -3.36 -8.24
CA ASP A 82 -3.15 -4.03 -9.53
C ASP A 82 -4.47 -4.79 -9.46
N ILE A 83 -5.27 -4.75 -10.54
CA ILE A 83 -6.65 -5.24 -10.56
C ILE A 83 -6.85 -6.14 -11.79
N THR A 84 -7.36 -7.35 -11.55
CA THR A 84 -7.58 -8.38 -12.57
C THR A 84 -9.09 -8.67 -12.70
N ASP A 85 -9.53 -9.01 -13.92
CA ASP A 85 -10.92 -9.31 -14.29
C ASP A 85 -11.96 -8.18 -14.09
N ASN A 86 -11.51 -6.96 -13.80
CA ASN A 86 -12.34 -5.76 -13.71
C ASN A 86 -12.51 -5.05 -15.07
N LYS A 87 -13.73 -4.55 -15.35
CA LYS A 87 -14.10 -3.91 -16.63
C LYS A 87 -13.84 -2.40 -16.70
N TYR A 88 -13.52 -1.77 -15.58
CA TYR A 88 -13.41 -0.32 -15.39
C TYR A 88 -11.97 0.14 -15.16
N PHE A 89 -11.18 -0.65 -14.42
CA PHE A 89 -9.83 -0.31 -14.00
C PHE A 89 -8.90 -1.54 -14.04
N THR A 90 -7.63 -1.32 -14.34
CA THR A 90 -6.57 -2.35 -14.38
C THR A 90 -5.52 -2.16 -13.29
N LYS A 91 -5.34 -0.93 -12.81
CA LYS A 91 -4.42 -0.59 -11.72
C LYS A 91 -4.73 0.80 -11.15
N GLY A 92 -4.14 1.12 -10.01
CA GLY A 92 -4.12 2.46 -9.43
C GLY A 92 -2.83 2.75 -8.68
N ASP A 93 -2.51 4.04 -8.56
CA ASP A 93 -1.41 4.56 -7.73
C ASP A 93 -1.96 5.60 -6.75
N LEU A 94 -1.82 5.34 -5.45
CA LEU A 94 -2.32 6.16 -4.35
C LEU A 94 -1.18 6.87 -3.60
N LYS A 95 -1.15 8.19 -3.74
CA LYS A 95 -0.19 9.08 -3.07
C LYS A 95 -0.86 9.91 -2.00
N TYR A 96 -0.10 10.40 -1.03
CA TYR A 96 -0.52 11.48 -0.14
C TYR A 96 0.10 12.80 -0.59
N LEU A 97 -0.66 13.88 -0.49
CA LEU A 97 -0.26 15.24 -0.84
C LEU A 97 -0.18 16.09 0.44
N PRO A 98 0.99 16.17 1.13
CA PRO A 98 1.09 16.80 2.45
C PRO A 98 0.62 18.26 2.47
N ALA A 99 0.90 19.02 1.41
CA ALA A 99 0.48 20.42 1.28
C ALA A 99 -1.04 20.60 1.21
N LYS A 100 -1.79 19.62 0.71
CA LYS A 100 -3.26 19.63 0.62
C LYS A 100 -3.93 18.83 1.75
N LYS A 101 -3.15 18.02 2.49
CA LYS A 101 -3.62 16.99 3.44
C LYS A 101 -4.57 15.96 2.84
N GLN A 102 -4.43 15.71 1.53
CA GLN A 102 -5.33 14.88 0.73
C GLN A 102 -4.61 13.68 0.13
N TYR A 103 -5.37 12.63 -0.16
CA TYR A 103 -4.93 11.49 -0.95
C TYR A 103 -5.25 11.76 -2.42
N GLU A 104 -4.32 11.37 -3.31
CA GLU A 104 -4.47 11.40 -4.76
C GLU A 104 -4.40 9.96 -5.27
N LEU A 105 -5.51 9.47 -5.83
CA LEU A 105 -5.61 8.15 -6.43
C LEU A 105 -5.69 8.29 -7.94
N THR A 106 -4.65 7.86 -8.64
CA THR A 106 -4.66 7.78 -10.11
C THR A 106 -5.06 6.39 -10.54
N MET A 107 -6.28 6.20 -11.03
CA MET A 107 -6.75 4.93 -11.58
C MET A 107 -6.48 4.85 -13.08
N THR A 108 -6.07 3.68 -13.58
CA THR A 108 -5.88 3.41 -15.01
C THR A 108 -6.98 2.48 -15.53
N THR A 109 -7.61 2.84 -16.65
CA THR A 109 -8.65 2.05 -17.32
C THR A 109 -8.06 0.98 -18.26
N PRO A 110 -8.85 0.01 -18.77
CA PRO A 110 -8.39 -0.96 -19.77
C PRO A 110 -7.85 -0.33 -21.08
N ASP A 111 -8.39 0.82 -21.50
CA ASP A 111 -7.89 1.60 -22.65
C ASP A 111 -6.72 2.54 -22.29
N LYS A 112 -6.06 2.30 -21.15
CA LYS A 112 -4.86 3.01 -20.66
C LYS A 112 -5.06 4.51 -20.36
N LYS A 113 -6.30 5.00 -20.32
CA LYS A 113 -6.59 6.35 -19.83
C LYS A 113 -6.42 6.40 -18.32
N GLN A 114 -6.12 7.58 -17.80
CA GLN A 114 -5.99 7.83 -16.37
C GLN A 114 -7.12 8.72 -15.87
N GLN A 115 -7.71 8.34 -14.74
CA GLN A 115 -8.62 9.18 -13.97
C GLN A 115 -7.98 9.46 -12.62
N VAL A 116 -7.64 10.74 -12.39
CA VAL A 116 -7.16 11.22 -11.10
C VAL A 116 -8.35 11.57 -10.21
N PHE A 117 -8.39 10.97 -9.02
CA PHE A 117 -9.33 11.28 -7.94
C PHE A 117 -8.56 11.91 -6.78
N VAL A 118 -9.17 12.86 -6.08
CA VAL A 118 -8.59 13.51 -4.89
C VAL A 118 -9.59 13.50 -3.75
N GLY A 119 -9.11 13.27 -2.52
CA GLY A 119 -9.97 13.30 -1.33
C GLY A 119 -9.27 12.92 -0.03
N GLU A 120 -10.01 12.36 0.90
CA GLU A 120 -9.62 12.28 2.32
C GLU A 120 -9.99 10.92 2.94
N LEU A 121 -9.18 10.47 3.91
CA LEU A 121 -9.50 9.33 4.76
C LEU A 121 -10.29 9.83 5.98
N LYS A 122 -11.53 9.37 6.16
CA LYS A 122 -12.41 9.75 7.26
C LYS A 122 -13.02 8.51 7.90
N LYS A 123 -12.76 8.30 9.20
CA LYS A 123 -13.31 7.19 9.99
C LYS A 123 -13.11 5.81 9.32
N GLY A 124 -11.92 5.56 8.77
CA GLY A 124 -11.59 4.31 8.06
C GLY A 124 -12.10 4.21 6.61
N VAL A 125 -12.83 5.22 6.11
CA VAL A 125 -13.29 5.28 4.72
C VAL A 125 -12.45 6.28 3.93
N LEU A 126 -11.74 5.79 2.91
CA LEU A 126 -11.11 6.63 1.89
C LEU A 126 -12.20 7.08 0.90
N GLU A 127 -12.57 8.36 0.93
CA GLU A 127 -13.46 8.96 -0.08
C GLU A 127 -12.63 9.86 -1.00
N VAL A 128 -12.60 9.55 -2.29
CA VAL A 128 -11.91 10.35 -3.31
C VAL A 128 -12.87 10.68 -4.47
N VAL A 129 -12.77 11.90 -4.99
CA VAL A 129 -13.67 12.43 -6.02
C VAL A 129 -12.88 12.89 -7.23
N ALA A 130 -13.42 12.61 -8.41
CA ALA A 130 -12.93 13.05 -9.71
C ALA A 130 -14.04 13.76 -10.48
N THR A 131 -13.67 14.48 -11.54
CA THR A 131 -14.59 14.92 -12.60
C THR A 131 -14.14 14.26 -13.89
N ASP A 132 -15.06 13.58 -14.57
CA ASP A 132 -14.79 12.98 -15.87
C ASP A 132 -14.53 14.08 -16.91
N ALA A 133 -13.42 13.97 -17.64
CA ALA A 133 -13.00 15.00 -18.59
C ALA A 133 -13.95 15.15 -19.79
N THR A 134 -14.68 14.09 -20.14
CA THR A 134 -15.56 13.99 -21.32
C THR A 134 -17.01 14.33 -20.96
N THR A 135 -17.60 13.60 -20.02
CA THR A 135 -19.03 13.75 -19.66
C THR A 135 -19.30 14.92 -18.72
N LYS A 136 -18.25 15.38 -18.01
CA LYS A 136 -18.29 16.33 -16.89
C LYS A 136 -19.03 15.81 -15.65
N ASP A 137 -19.31 14.51 -15.58
CA ASP A 137 -19.88 13.88 -14.41
C ASP A 137 -18.87 13.90 -13.25
N LYS A 138 -19.36 14.01 -12.02
CA LYS A 138 -18.52 13.75 -10.85
C LYS A 138 -18.56 12.26 -10.53
N LEU A 139 -17.39 11.68 -10.32
CA LEU A 139 -17.19 10.30 -9.91
C LEU A 139 -16.68 10.30 -8.48
N ARG A 140 -17.36 9.60 -7.57
CA ARG A 140 -16.92 9.37 -6.20
C ARG A 140 -16.55 7.89 -6.06
N LEU A 141 -15.32 7.61 -5.66
CA LEU A 141 -14.89 6.29 -5.22
C LEU A 141 -14.81 6.31 -3.69
N THR A 142 -15.45 5.35 -3.04
CA THR A 142 -15.29 5.09 -1.60
C THR A 142 -14.68 3.73 -1.38
N MET A 143 -13.64 3.62 -0.56
CA MET A 143 -12.98 2.37 -0.18
C MET A 143 -12.86 2.25 1.34
N SER A 144 -13.04 1.04 1.89
CA SER A 144 -12.86 0.76 3.31
C SER A 144 -12.64 -0.73 3.56
N THR A 145 -11.91 -1.05 4.62
CA THR A 145 -11.86 -2.40 5.20
C THR A 145 -12.94 -2.57 6.26
N ASN A 146 -13.38 -3.81 6.46
CA ASN A 146 -14.22 -4.24 7.57
C ASN A 146 -13.80 -5.66 8.01
N ASN A 147 -14.45 -6.17 9.06
CA ASN A 147 -14.07 -7.44 9.71
C ASN A 147 -12.57 -7.48 10.09
N GLU A 148 -12.09 -6.44 10.78
CA GLU A 148 -10.69 -6.25 11.22
C GLU A 148 -9.61 -6.39 10.12
N GLY A 149 -9.95 -6.01 8.89
CA GLY A 149 -9.05 -6.10 7.73
C GLY A 149 -9.27 -7.33 6.86
N ALA A 150 -10.18 -8.25 7.20
CA ALA A 150 -10.42 -9.47 6.42
C ALA A 150 -11.28 -9.28 5.16
N ARG A 151 -11.95 -8.12 5.02
CA ARG A 151 -12.79 -7.83 3.85
C ARG A 151 -12.65 -6.37 3.42
N LEU A 152 -12.37 -6.15 2.14
CA LEU A 152 -12.23 -4.84 1.51
C LEU A 152 -13.42 -4.59 0.61
N VAL A 153 -14.09 -3.47 0.82
CA VAL A 153 -15.23 -3.04 0.00
C VAL A 153 -14.91 -1.72 -0.69
N TYR A 154 -15.35 -1.60 -1.94
CA TYR A 154 -15.38 -0.31 -2.62
C TYR A 154 -16.67 -0.10 -3.41
N ALA A 155 -16.97 1.15 -3.72
CA ALA A 155 -18.08 1.52 -4.57
C ALA A 155 -17.73 2.75 -5.41
N LEU A 156 -18.16 2.75 -6.68
CA LEU A 156 -18.18 3.94 -7.52
C LEU A 156 -19.61 4.52 -7.49
N ALA A 157 -19.71 5.83 -7.42
CA ALA A 157 -20.95 6.57 -7.55
C ALA A 157 -20.78 7.73 -8.52
N THR A 158 -21.79 7.96 -9.35
CA THR A 158 -21.79 9.01 -10.38
C THR A 158 -22.84 10.08 -10.04
N GLN A 159 -22.47 11.35 -10.20
CA GLN A 159 -23.34 12.51 -10.11
C GLN A 159 -23.33 13.22 -11.48
N PRO A 160 -24.40 13.08 -12.30
CA PRO A 160 -24.41 13.57 -13.68
C PRO A 160 -24.15 15.08 -13.78
N LYS A 161 -23.14 15.48 -14.56
CA LYS A 161 -22.67 16.86 -14.73
C LYS A 161 -22.47 17.64 -13.42
N GLY A 162 -22.19 16.93 -12.32
CA GLY A 162 -22.07 17.51 -10.97
C GLY A 162 -23.41 18.02 -10.38
N ARG A 163 -24.57 17.61 -10.91
CA ARG A 163 -25.91 18.03 -10.48
C ARG A 163 -26.67 16.88 -9.78
N GLY A 164 -27.56 17.22 -8.86
CA GLY A 164 -28.36 16.24 -8.12
C GLY A 164 -27.54 15.48 -7.07
N ILE A 165 -27.88 14.21 -6.81
CA ILE A 165 -27.19 13.35 -5.85
C ILE A 165 -26.23 12.38 -6.55
N PHE A 166 -25.17 11.96 -5.85
CA PHE A 166 -24.40 10.78 -6.24
C PHE A 166 -25.29 9.54 -6.17
N ARG A 167 -25.35 8.79 -7.27
CA ARG A 167 -25.99 7.46 -7.32
C ARG A 167 -24.90 6.43 -7.43
N LYS A 168 -24.92 5.41 -6.56
CA LYS A 168 -24.00 4.28 -6.66
C LYS A 168 -24.23 3.59 -8.01
N THR A 169 -23.17 3.38 -8.78
CA THR A 169 -23.20 2.75 -10.11
C THR A 169 -22.60 1.35 -10.08
N LEU A 170 -21.69 1.08 -9.15
CA LEU A 170 -21.21 -0.27 -8.84
C LEU A 170 -20.79 -0.39 -7.38
N SER A 171 -20.82 -1.62 -6.87
CA SER A 171 -20.14 -2.02 -5.63
C SER A 171 -19.30 -3.27 -5.86
N VAL A 172 -18.21 -3.39 -5.11
CA VAL A 172 -17.33 -4.56 -5.12
C VAL A 172 -16.96 -4.92 -3.69
N ALA A 173 -16.96 -6.21 -3.38
CA ALA A 173 -16.55 -6.73 -2.09
C ALA A 173 -15.59 -7.90 -2.27
N HIS A 174 -14.43 -7.82 -1.62
CA HIS A 174 -13.40 -8.84 -1.61
C HIS A 174 -13.16 -9.35 -0.19
N ASN A 175 -12.81 -10.62 -0.09
CA ASN A 175 -12.19 -11.16 1.12
C ASN A 175 -10.68 -11.19 0.91
N LYS A 176 -9.90 -11.08 1.99
CA LYS A 176 -8.44 -11.11 1.90
C LYS A 176 -7.95 -12.53 1.64
N GLU A 177 -7.05 -12.71 0.68
CA GLU A 177 -6.47 -14.02 0.40
C GLU A 177 -5.52 -14.43 1.53
N GLY A 178 -5.61 -15.70 1.94
CA GLY A 178 -4.89 -16.23 3.09
C GLY A 178 -5.50 -15.95 4.47
N GLU A 179 -6.50 -15.06 4.59
CA GLU A 179 -7.23 -14.86 5.85
C GLU A 179 -8.48 -15.74 5.94
N SER A 180 -8.51 -16.63 6.93
CA SER A 180 -9.73 -17.31 7.32
C SER A 180 -10.67 -16.33 8.04
N ILE A 181 -11.82 -16.04 7.41
CA ILE A 181 -12.93 -15.29 8.04
C ILE A 181 -13.38 -15.94 9.37
N ALA A 182 -13.05 -17.21 9.59
CA ALA A 182 -13.44 -18.01 10.76
C ALA A 182 -12.34 -18.19 11.83
N ALA A 183 -11.15 -17.58 11.72
CA ALA A 183 -10.07 -17.80 12.68
C ALA A 183 -9.30 -16.52 13.07
N GLY A 184 -9.57 -16.02 14.28
CA GLY A 184 -8.78 -14.97 14.94
C GLY A 184 -7.40 -15.45 15.40
N GLY A 185 -6.55 -15.84 14.44
CA GLY A 185 -5.16 -16.21 14.69
C GLY A 185 -4.31 -15.00 15.09
N LYS A 186 -3.17 -15.24 15.75
CA LYS A 186 -2.21 -14.17 16.08
C LYS A 186 -1.73 -13.50 14.78
N LYS A 187 -2.12 -12.24 14.61
CA LYS A 187 -1.69 -11.36 13.52
C LYS A 187 -0.18 -11.11 13.63
N ASN A 188 0.62 -11.63 12.70
CA ASN A 188 2.06 -11.37 12.66
C ASN A 188 2.33 -9.93 12.24
N GLU A 189 3.42 -9.32 12.70
CA GLU A 189 3.79 -7.93 12.34
C GLU A 189 4.82 -7.94 11.19
N CYS A 190 4.62 -7.08 10.19
CA CYS A 190 5.51 -6.94 9.05
C CYS A 190 6.81 -6.24 9.44
N VAL A 191 7.94 -6.91 9.25
CA VAL A 191 9.29 -6.44 9.62
C VAL A 191 9.68 -5.12 8.93
N VAL A 192 9.15 -4.84 7.73
CA VAL A 192 9.45 -3.63 6.93
C VAL A 192 8.53 -2.45 7.26
N THR A 193 7.22 -2.68 7.41
CA THR A 193 6.21 -1.60 7.46
C THR A 193 5.46 -1.48 8.79
N GLY A 194 5.50 -2.51 9.64
CA GLY A 194 4.67 -2.63 10.85
C GLY A 194 3.21 -3.02 10.59
N GLY A 195 2.81 -3.26 9.33
CA GLY A 195 1.47 -3.77 8.98
C GLY A 195 1.29 -5.26 9.31
N LEU A 196 0.19 -5.87 8.86
CA LEU A 196 -0.01 -7.32 9.00
C LEU A 196 0.98 -8.10 8.12
N GLY A 197 1.78 -8.98 8.71
CA GLY A 197 2.64 -9.92 8.01
C GLY A 197 1.89 -11.19 7.61
N THR A 198 1.69 -11.41 6.32
CA THR A 198 1.01 -12.59 5.75
C THR A 198 1.96 -13.59 5.10
N MET A 199 3.16 -13.14 4.71
CA MET A 199 4.17 -13.95 4.02
C MET A 199 5.40 -14.14 4.92
N ALA A 200 5.95 -15.34 5.01
CA ALA A 200 7.19 -15.61 5.75
C ALA A 200 8.44 -15.27 4.91
N VAL A 201 9.45 -14.69 5.55
CA VAL A 201 10.81 -14.47 5.01
C VAL A 201 11.85 -14.87 6.06
N SER A 202 13.03 -15.31 5.63
CA SER A 202 14.04 -15.86 6.55
C SER A 202 15.35 -15.08 6.47
N PHE A 203 15.92 -14.72 7.62
CA PHE A 203 17.25 -14.11 7.70
C PHE A 203 17.99 -14.61 8.94
N GLN A 204 19.25 -15.02 8.78
CA GLN A 204 20.11 -15.56 9.84
C GLN A 204 19.43 -16.69 10.66
N GLY A 205 18.70 -17.58 9.98
CA GLY A 205 17.99 -18.70 10.62
C GLY A 205 16.73 -18.32 11.42
N LYS A 206 16.36 -17.04 11.48
CA LYS A 206 15.12 -16.56 12.09
C LYS A 206 14.07 -16.28 11.00
N THR A 207 12.81 -16.63 11.30
CA THR A 207 11.65 -16.29 10.46
C THR A 207 11.08 -14.94 10.85
N TYR A 208 10.88 -14.08 9.86
CA TYR A 208 10.15 -12.81 9.95
C TYR A 208 8.96 -12.86 9.00
N TYR A 209 8.08 -11.86 9.10
CA TYR A 209 6.92 -11.76 8.21
C TYR A 209 6.91 -10.43 7.43
N VAL A 210 6.34 -10.46 6.24
CA VAL A 210 6.11 -9.31 5.36
C VAL A 210 4.69 -9.27 4.84
N CYS A 211 4.18 -8.08 4.52
CA CYS A 211 2.79 -7.86 4.11
C CYS A 211 2.52 -8.03 2.61
N CYS A 212 3.56 -8.00 1.77
CA CYS A 212 3.47 -8.16 0.32
C CYS A 212 4.83 -8.47 -0.32
N SER A 213 4.83 -8.83 -1.59
CA SER A 213 6.03 -9.04 -2.43
C SER A 213 7.00 -7.85 -2.39
N GLY A 214 6.53 -6.60 -2.54
CA GLY A 214 7.40 -5.42 -2.47
C GLY A 214 8.14 -5.28 -1.12
N CYS A 215 7.55 -5.74 -0.01
CA CYS A 215 8.23 -5.80 1.28
C CYS A 215 9.19 -6.99 1.41
N ARG A 216 8.91 -8.13 0.76
CA ARG A 216 9.87 -9.24 0.64
C ARG A 216 11.10 -8.79 -0.15
N ASP A 217 10.90 -8.07 -1.25
CA ASP A 217 11.98 -7.70 -2.15
C ASP A 217 12.87 -6.63 -1.51
N ALA A 218 12.28 -5.60 -0.86
CA ALA A 218 13.02 -4.66 -0.01
C ALA A 218 13.75 -5.35 1.17
N PHE A 219 13.11 -6.33 1.81
CA PHE A 219 13.76 -7.14 2.86
C PHE A 219 14.94 -7.94 2.33
N ASN A 220 14.87 -8.47 1.11
CA ASN A 220 15.97 -9.22 0.50
C ASN A 220 17.14 -8.31 0.11
N GLU A 221 16.89 -7.04 -0.22
CA GLU A 221 17.94 -6.04 -0.50
C GLU A 221 18.68 -5.58 0.78
N GLU A 222 17.96 -5.21 1.84
CA GLU A 222 18.56 -4.68 3.09
C GLU A 222 18.08 -5.41 4.38
N PRO A 223 18.22 -6.75 4.49
CA PRO A 223 17.57 -7.53 5.55
C PRO A 223 18.03 -7.14 6.96
N ALA A 224 19.33 -6.90 7.15
CA ALA A 224 19.92 -6.59 8.44
C ALA A 224 19.37 -5.27 9.04
N LYS A 225 18.99 -4.30 8.20
CA LYS A 225 18.42 -3.01 8.61
C LYS A 225 17.01 -3.19 9.16
N PHE A 226 16.13 -3.82 8.37
CA PHE A 226 14.73 -4.04 8.77
C PHE A 226 14.64 -4.95 10.01
N VAL A 227 15.46 -6.02 10.08
CA VAL A 227 15.55 -6.86 11.28
C VAL A 227 15.99 -6.06 12.51
N LYS A 228 17.00 -5.20 12.40
CA LYS A 228 17.47 -4.39 13.52
C LYS A 228 16.40 -3.39 13.99
N GLU A 229 15.79 -2.64 13.07
CA GLU A 229 14.69 -1.70 13.38
C GLU A 229 13.50 -2.42 14.03
N PHE A 230 13.18 -3.63 13.59
CA PHE A 230 12.10 -4.44 14.13
C PHE A 230 12.43 -4.99 15.52
N GLU A 231 13.60 -5.59 15.74
CA GLU A 231 14.01 -6.05 17.07
C GLU A 231 14.12 -4.91 18.08
N GLU A 232 14.59 -3.73 17.66
CA GLU A 232 14.62 -2.53 18.53
C GLU A 232 13.22 -2.01 18.88
N LYS A 233 12.22 -2.18 18.00
CA LYS A 233 10.81 -1.89 18.30
C LYS A 233 10.21 -2.91 19.26
N GLN A 234 10.45 -4.20 19.04
CA GLN A 234 9.92 -5.25 19.93
C GLN A 234 10.53 -5.18 21.34
N LYS A 235 11.78 -4.72 21.49
CA LYS A 235 12.43 -4.45 22.79
C LYS A 235 11.93 -3.18 23.51
N LYS A 236 11.06 -2.38 22.86
CA LYS A 236 10.46 -1.14 23.39
C LYS A 236 8.94 -1.23 23.58
N LYS A 237 8.35 -2.39 23.26
CA LYS A 237 6.97 -2.78 23.63
C LYS A 237 7.01 -3.56 24.95
#